data_AF-A0A256I2Z2-F1
#
_entry.id   AF-A0A256I2Z2-F1
#
_cell.length_a   1.000
_cell.length_b   1.000
_cell.length_c   1.000
_cell.angle_alpha   90.00
_cell.angle_beta   90.00
_cell.angle_gamma   90.00
#
_symmetry.space_group_name_H-M   'P 1'
#
loop_
_entity.id
_entity.type
_entity.pdbx_description
1 polymer ?
#
loop_
_entity_poly.entity_id
_entity_poly.type
_entity_poly.pdbx_seq_one_letter_code
_entity_poly.pdbx_strand_id
1 'polypeptide(L)'
;MDRRALLSAIGGSVAALSGCAGADPGVGQTPNGTDDGSAAADGERSSGGDESGASLAVELRTVSHVVTAYEPSPSRGIDPAHVVPESEVPAALRDPLAEARDGRFETDDPSDALLAAVDEFRVYDRGELRPYVELDGTRYAFDPRLPTFTAELVDEEAEGDDEDRVLREAGRRDDLGSEAVETFVTALTAYGPNAARGEYRRCVRPDAVAAFLDEYDYLEDGRGVSRIETTVENEEPPYAITARELTERDMWDRPVVDESALDGEVVSLFERALASSHREPALTTPDRSQYFADEVPDAYGDVAAAYDEPPYYRLDGTVYDIIVGEPRYDRLPVSVSVAASESAASEAPDRGFTLTVAPAPENADGDAEGPYTFTSRGALPSALWVVHDGERTELDIVETEGIEGPRPSRSDGESLESLDAGDEMAATYAVPEALPEGSYVSRGLFRVSWGVPDQTPEEHGAYPFELEIAVE
;
A
#
# COMPACT_ATOMS: atom_id res chain seq x y z
N MET A 1 -25.63 -20.45 -12.34
CA MET A 1 -26.40 -20.14 -13.57
C MET A 1 -25.68 -18.98 -14.25
N ASP A 2 -25.58 -19.02 -15.58
CA ASP A 2 -24.53 -18.45 -16.43
C ASP A 2 -24.05 -17.01 -16.13
N ARG A 3 -22.77 -16.90 -15.72
CA ARG A 3 -21.97 -15.65 -15.61
C ARG A 3 -21.50 -15.10 -16.97
N ARG A 4 -21.68 -15.86 -18.07
CA ARG A 4 -21.20 -15.51 -19.42
C ARG A 4 -22.16 -14.67 -20.27
N ALA A 5 -23.37 -14.38 -19.79
CA ALA A 5 -24.40 -13.75 -20.62
C ALA A 5 -24.51 -12.21 -20.47
N LEU A 6 -23.85 -11.60 -19.47
CA LEU A 6 -24.09 -10.18 -19.15
C LEU A 6 -23.08 -9.22 -19.79
N LEU A 7 -21.89 -9.70 -20.19
CA LEU A 7 -20.86 -8.90 -20.87
C LEU A 7 -21.14 -8.63 -22.36
N SER A 8 -22.24 -9.14 -22.92
CA SER A 8 -22.68 -8.82 -24.30
C SER A 8 -23.84 -7.83 -24.37
N ALA A 9 -24.33 -7.30 -23.24
CA ALA A 9 -25.53 -6.45 -23.21
C ALA A 9 -25.28 -4.94 -23.06
N ILE A 10 -24.03 -4.49 -22.83
CA ILE A 10 -23.69 -3.06 -22.70
C ILE A 10 -23.01 -2.51 -23.97
N GLY A 11 -22.67 -3.38 -24.94
CA GLY A 11 -22.18 -2.98 -26.25
C GLY A 11 -23.33 -2.70 -27.23
N GLY A 12 -23.86 -1.47 -27.22
CA GLY A 12 -24.66 -0.96 -28.35
C GLY A 12 -25.88 -0.15 -27.97
N SER A 13 -25.73 1.18 -27.88
CA SER A 13 -26.83 2.13 -28.04
C SER A 13 -26.33 3.40 -28.73
N VAL A 14 -26.17 3.31 -30.05
CA VAL A 14 -26.20 4.47 -30.94
C VAL A 14 -27.60 4.56 -31.52
N ALA A 15 -28.39 5.55 -31.10
CA ALA A 15 -29.30 6.37 -31.93
C ALA A 15 -30.41 7.07 -31.13
N ALA A 16 -30.37 8.41 -31.07
CA ALA A 16 -31.53 9.31 -31.15
C ALA A 16 -31.03 10.68 -31.63
N LEU A 17 -31.14 11.06 -32.91
CA LEU A 17 -32.27 11.73 -33.58
C LEU A 17 -32.80 13.02 -32.91
N SER A 18 -32.36 14.16 -33.43
CA SER A 18 -33.20 15.34 -33.77
C SER A 18 -32.41 16.24 -34.75
N GLY A 19 -32.99 16.87 -35.77
CA GLY A 19 -34.39 17.18 -35.97
C GLY A 19 -34.77 17.54 -37.42
N CYS A 20 -36.07 17.76 -37.56
CA CYS A 20 -36.86 17.89 -38.77
C CYS A 20 -36.77 19.25 -39.47
N ALA A 21 -36.67 19.24 -40.80
CA ALA A 21 -37.36 20.12 -41.76
C ALA A 21 -37.19 19.45 -43.15
N GLY A 22 -38.14 19.24 -44.06
CA GLY A 22 -39.54 19.60 -44.24
C GLY A 22 -39.79 19.69 -45.76
N ALA A 23 -40.60 18.78 -46.33
CA ALA A 23 -41.09 18.68 -47.74
C ALA A 23 -40.00 18.44 -48.83
N ASP A 24 -40.12 17.55 -49.82
CA ASP A 24 -41.22 17.21 -50.74
C ASP A 24 -40.90 15.83 -51.42
N PRO A 25 -41.86 14.95 -51.81
CA PRO A 25 -41.54 13.65 -52.40
C PRO A 25 -41.63 13.68 -53.93
N GLY A 26 -40.58 13.21 -54.63
CA GLY A 26 -40.64 13.13 -56.09
C GLY A 26 -39.51 12.35 -56.76
N VAL A 27 -39.71 11.04 -56.89
CA VAL A 27 -39.37 10.18 -58.06
C VAL A 27 -37.89 10.09 -58.54
N GLY A 28 -37.30 8.90 -58.37
CA GLY A 28 -36.80 8.12 -59.52
C GLY A 28 -35.29 8.07 -59.83
N GLN A 29 -34.70 6.91 -59.55
CA GLN A 29 -33.86 6.08 -60.44
C GLN A 29 -32.52 6.59 -61.01
N THR A 30 -31.46 5.91 -60.51
CA THR A 30 -30.29 5.30 -61.20
C THR A 30 -29.14 6.14 -61.80
N PRO A 31 -27.90 5.55 -61.82
CA PRO A 31 -26.63 6.26 -62.04
C PRO A 31 -26.05 6.04 -63.46
N ASN A 32 -25.25 7.01 -63.94
CA ASN A 32 -24.00 6.80 -64.71
C ASN A 32 -23.46 8.10 -65.34
N GLY A 33 -22.13 8.24 -65.33
CA GLY A 33 -21.35 8.37 -66.57
C GLY A 33 -21.03 9.76 -67.14
N THR A 34 -19.79 10.21 -66.83
CA THR A 34 -18.74 10.75 -67.73
C THR A 34 -18.89 12.08 -68.51
N ASP A 35 -17.81 12.88 -68.38
CA ASP A 35 -17.13 13.81 -69.31
C ASP A 35 -17.94 14.90 -70.05
N ASP A 36 -17.53 16.17 -69.96
CA ASP A 36 -16.39 16.74 -70.71
C ASP A 36 -16.34 18.29 -70.61
N GLY A 37 -15.14 18.88 -70.66
CA GLY A 37 -14.94 20.17 -71.37
C GLY A 37 -14.81 21.51 -70.60
N SER A 38 -13.60 21.81 -70.15
CA SER A 38 -12.81 23.05 -70.36
C SER A 38 -13.47 24.45 -70.36
N ALA A 39 -13.03 25.31 -69.44
CA ALA A 39 -12.64 26.70 -69.71
C ALA A 39 -11.72 27.27 -68.61
N ALA A 40 -10.50 27.65 -68.99
CA ALA A 40 -9.56 28.39 -68.15
C ALA A 40 -9.93 29.88 -68.10
N ALA A 41 -9.85 30.48 -66.91
CA ALA A 41 -9.61 31.91 -66.73
C ALA A 41 -8.81 32.12 -65.43
N ASP A 42 -7.68 32.82 -65.58
CA ASP A 42 -6.73 33.19 -64.55
C ASP A 42 -7.34 34.03 -63.42
N GLY A 43 -6.79 33.88 -62.21
CA GLY A 43 -6.74 34.98 -61.25
C GLY A 43 -6.91 34.60 -59.78
N GLU A 44 -5.83 34.80 -59.04
CA GLU A 44 -5.78 35.01 -57.59
C GLU A 44 -5.70 33.76 -56.69
N ARG A 45 -4.45 33.53 -56.27
CA ARG A 45 -4.03 32.72 -55.13
C ARG A 45 -4.68 33.26 -53.86
N SER A 46 -5.68 32.56 -53.33
CA SER A 46 -5.87 32.44 -51.89
C SER A 46 -5.33 31.08 -51.48
N SER A 47 -4.06 31.04 -51.06
CA SER A 47 -3.57 29.95 -50.22
C SER A 47 -4.07 30.25 -48.80
N GLY A 48 -5.22 29.66 -48.47
CA GLY A 48 -5.79 29.62 -47.12
C GLY A 48 -6.60 28.35 -46.98
N GLY A 49 -6.32 27.58 -45.93
CA GLY A 49 -6.96 26.29 -45.60
C GLY A 49 -6.18 25.10 -46.19
N ASP A 50 -5.68 24.13 -45.44
CA ASP A 50 -5.83 23.80 -44.03
C ASP A 50 -4.43 23.52 -43.46
N GLU A 51 -4.07 24.15 -42.34
CA GLU A 51 -3.15 23.49 -41.42
C GLU A 51 -3.95 22.29 -40.90
N SER A 52 -3.64 21.10 -41.40
CA SER A 52 -4.08 19.84 -40.79
C SER A 52 -3.52 19.81 -39.38
N GLY A 53 -4.25 20.41 -38.44
CA GLY A 53 -4.02 20.22 -37.02
C GLY A 53 -4.09 18.73 -36.77
N ALA A 54 -3.04 18.18 -36.16
CA ALA A 54 -2.98 16.77 -35.84
C ALA A 54 -4.21 16.37 -35.04
N SER A 55 -4.93 15.34 -35.48
CA SER A 55 -6.15 14.88 -34.83
C SER A 55 -5.83 13.83 -33.77
N LEU A 56 -6.60 13.83 -32.69
CA LEU A 56 -6.47 12.87 -31.60
C LEU A 56 -7.71 11.98 -31.57
N ALA A 57 -7.52 10.66 -31.61
CA ALA A 57 -8.55 9.69 -31.31
C ALA A 57 -8.18 8.92 -30.03
N VAL A 58 -9.15 8.73 -29.13
CA VAL A 58 -8.93 8.03 -27.86
C VAL A 58 -10.05 7.01 -27.64
N GLU A 59 -9.68 5.77 -27.38
CA GLU A 59 -10.62 4.69 -27.05
C GLU A 59 -10.34 4.17 -25.64
N LEU A 60 -11.41 3.95 -24.88
CA LEU A 60 -11.34 3.42 -23.51
C LEU A 60 -11.67 1.93 -23.52
N ARG A 61 -10.81 1.13 -22.86
CA ARG A 61 -11.02 -0.28 -22.58
C ARG A 61 -11.00 -0.52 -21.07
N THR A 62 -12.05 -1.16 -20.56
CA THR A 62 -12.05 -1.63 -19.16
C THR A 62 -11.13 -2.83 -19.01
N VAL A 63 -10.31 -2.83 -17.96
CA VAL A 63 -9.47 -3.98 -17.61
C VAL A 63 -10.10 -4.66 -16.39
N SER A 64 -10.05 -6.00 -16.36
CA SER A 64 -10.71 -6.76 -15.28
C SER A 64 -9.87 -6.81 -14.00
N HIS A 65 -8.55 -6.76 -14.08
CA HIS A 65 -7.69 -6.92 -12.91
C HIS A 65 -6.43 -6.06 -12.98
N VAL A 66 -5.92 -5.70 -11.80
CA VAL A 66 -4.60 -5.13 -11.63
C VAL A 66 -3.83 -5.96 -10.60
N VAL A 67 -2.62 -6.39 -10.95
CA VAL A 67 -1.73 -7.14 -10.07
C VAL A 67 -0.58 -6.23 -9.68
N THR A 68 -0.45 -5.95 -8.39
CA THR A 68 0.67 -5.17 -7.83
C THR A 68 1.57 -6.12 -7.06
N ALA A 69 2.87 -6.12 -7.35
CA ALA A 69 3.84 -7.02 -6.72
C ALA A 69 5.06 -6.24 -6.20
N TYR A 70 5.57 -6.65 -5.03
CA TYR A 70 6.76 -6.06 -4.40
C TYR A 70 7.30 -6.94 -3.27
N GLU A 71 8.54 -6.74 -2.87
CA GLU A 71 9.10 -7.37 -1.68
C GLU A 71 8.57 -6.64 -0.43
N PRO A 72 7.82 -7.31 0.46
CA PRO A 72 7.31 -6.65 1.65
C PRO A 72 8.47 -6.26 2.57
N SER A 73 8.31 -5.11 3.24
CA SER A 73 9.29 -4.70 4.25
C SER A 73 9.35 -5.74 5.39
N PRO A 74 10.55 -6.10 5.89
CA PRO A 74 10.70 -7.09 6.96
C PRO A 74 10.00 -6.74 8.28
N SER A 75 9.59 -5.46 8.45
CA SER A 75 9.05 -4.91 9.69
C SER A 75 7.64 -5.37 10.07
N ARG A 76 6.99 -6.25 9.28
CA ARG A 76 5.67 -6.79 9.62
C ARG A 76 5.75 -8.01 10.52
N GLY A 77 6.78 -8.86 10.36
CA GLY A 77 7.09 -9.97 11.26
C GLY A 77 8.41 -9.75 11.98
N ILE A 78 9.11 -10.84 12.28
CA ILE A 78 10.48 -10.77 12.83
C ILE A 78 11.43 -10.30 11.74
N ASP A 79 11.96 -9.08 11.87
CA ASP A 79 13.02 -8.61 10.98
C ASP A 79 14.23 -9.56 11.07
N PRO A 80 14.71 -10.12 9.95
CA PRO A 80 15.91 -10.96 9.94
C PRO A 80 17.14 -10.27 10.54
N ALA A 81 17.22 -8.94 10.49
CA ALA A 81 18.29 -8.18 11.13
C ALA A 81 18.27 -8.26 12.67
N HIS A 82 17.14 -8.66 13.26
CA HIS A 82 17.00 -8.89 14.70
C HIS A 82 17.30 -10.33 15.11
N VAL A 83 17.66 -11.21 14.16
CA VAL A 83 18.07 -12.59 14.47
C VAL A 83 19.58 -12.62 14.71
N VAL A 84 19.97 -12.88 15.95
CA VAL A 84 21.38 -12.93 16.36
C VAL A 84 22.03 -14.20 15.80
N PRO A 85 23.13 -14.11 15.05
CA PRO A 85 23.82 -15.29 14.55
C PRO A 85 24.53 -16.04 15.69
N GLU A 86 24.64 -17.37 15.57
CA GLU A 86 25.29 -18.24 16.57
C GLU A 86 26.67 -17.73 17.04
N SER A 87 27.44 -17.14 16.13
CA SER A 87 28.77 -16.60 16.42
C SER A 87 28.78 -15.45 17.44
N GLU A 88 27.68 -14.72 17.55
CA GLU A 88 27.50 -13.57 18.43
C GLU A 88 26.84 -13.94 19.76
N VAL A 89 26.38 -15.19 19.92
CA VAL A 89 25.81 -15.67 21.18
C VAL A 89 26.87 -15.64 22.30
N PRO A 90 26.59 -14.98 23.44
CA PRO A 90 27.50 -14.93 24.58
C PRO A 90 27.89 -16.33 25.09
N ALA A 91 29.15 -16.51 25.48
CA ALA A 91 29.70 -17.82 25.82
C ALA A 91 28.93 -18.53 26.96
N ALA A 92 28.49 -17.78 27.97
CA ALA A 92 27.72 -18.33 29.09
C ALA A 92 26.30 -18.79 28.72
N LEU A 93 25.79 -18.37 27.55
CA LEU A 93 24.45 -18.69 27.07
C LEU A 93 24.42 -19.85 26.05
N ARG A 94 25.58 -20.21 25.47
CA ARG A 94 25.66 -21.25 24.42
C ARG A 94 25.19 -22.63 24.90
N ASP A 95 25.72 -23.11 26.02
CA ASP A 95 25.33 -24.43 26.56
C ASP A 95 23.84 -24.44 26.98
N PRO A 96 23.31 -23.43 27.72
CA PRO A 96 21.88 -23.34 28.00
C PRO A 96 20.99 -23.28 26.75
N LEU A 97 21.39 -22.55 25.70
CA LEU A 97 20.63 -22.49 24.45
C LEU A 97 20.64 -23.82 23.70
N ALA A 98 21.79 -24.52 23.67
CA ALA A 98 21.88 -25.84 23.06
C ALA A 98 20.98 -26.86 23.77
N GLU A 99 20.94 -26.82 25.11
CA GLU A 99 20.03 -27.68 25.90
C GLU A 99 18.56 -27.27 25.72
N ALA A 100 18.27 -25.97 25.64
CA ALA A 100 16.94 -25.45 25.42
C ALA A 100 16.37 -25.82 24.04
N ARG A 101 17.22 -25.88 23.00
CA ARG A 101 16.88 -26.39 21.68
C ARG A 101 16.44 -27.85 21.73
N ASP A 102 17.12 -28.67 22.52
CA ASP A 102 16.86 -30.10 22.65
C ASP A 102 15.71 -30.40 23.64
N GLY A 103 15.15 -29.38 24.28
CA GLY A 103 13.94 -29.47 25.09
C GLY A 103 13.75 -28.29 26.03
N ARG A 104 14.61 -28.16 27.03
CA ARG A 104 14.65 -27.05 27.99
C ARG A 104 15.92 -27.13 28.82
N PHE A 105 16.51 -25.99 29.12
CA PHE A 105 17.51 -25.87 30.19
C PHE A 105 16.79 -25.55 31.51
N GLU A 106 17.20 -26.18 32.61
CA GLU A 106 16.68 -25.92 33.95
C GLU A 106 17.82 -25.72 34.97
N THR A 107 17.66 -24.76 35.87
CA THR A 107 18.56 -24.56 37.01
C THR A 107 17.82 -24.00 38.22
N ASP A 108 18.24 -24.38 39.42
CA ASP A 108 17.74 -23.77 40.66
C ASP A 108 18.58 -22.55 41.08
N ASP A 109 19.78 -22.38 40.50
CA ASP A 109 20.75 -21.34 40.87
C ASP A 109 21.48 -20.85 39.61
N PRO A 110 20.96 -19.83 38.92
CA PRO A 110 21.53 -19.30 37.69
C PRO A 110 22.73 -18.43 38.04
N SER A 111 23.89 -18.72 37.46
CA SER A 111 25.09 -17.92 37.71
C SER A 111 24.93 -16.46 37.25
N ASP A 112 25.57 -15.51 37.92
CA ASP A 112 25.60 -14.10 37.49
C ASP A 112 26.05 -13.93 36.03
N ALA A 113 26.97 -14.79 35.56
CA ALA A 113 27.43 -14.79 34.17
C ALA A 113 26.34 -15.19 33.18
N LEU A 114 25.45 -16.12 33.55
CA LEU A 114 24.29 -16.51 32.75
C LEU A 114 23.26 -15.36 32.73
N LEU A 115 22.96 -14.77 33.89
CA LEU A 115 22.01 -13.66 33.99
C LEU A 115 22.49 -12.45 33.16
N ALA A 116 23.77 -12.09 33.27
CA ALA A 116 24.37 -11.02 32.47
C ALA A 116 24.37 -11.34 30.97
N ALA A 117 24.68 -12.58 30.58
CA ALA A 117 24.64 -13.01 29.18
C ALA A 117 23.22 -12.96 28.59
N VAL A 118 22.19 -13.27 29.38
CA VAL A 118 20.80 -13.12 28.96
C VAL A 118 20.42 -11.66 28.77
N ASP A 119 20.89 -10.77 29.64
CA ASP A 119 20.65 -9.32 29.48
C ASP A 119 21.40 -8.72 28.29
N GLU A 120 22.63 -9.16 28.01
CA GLU A 120 23.38 -8.76 26.82
C GLU A 120 22.67 -9.23 25.54
N PHE A 121 22.12 -10.46 25.57
CA PHE A 121 21.39 -11.04 24.45
C PHE A 121 20.00 -10.41 24.25
N ARG A 122 19.29 -10.10 25.33
CA ARG A 122 18.01 -9.36 25.34
C ARG A 122 18.29 -7.88 25.04
N VAL A 123 18.47 -7.53 23.77
CA VAL A 123 18.51 -6.12 23.35
C VAL A 123 17.09 -5.55 23.43
N TYR A 124 16.94 -4.46 24.18
CA TYR A 124 15.71 -3.66 24.19
C TYR A 124 15.76 -2.70 23.02
N ASP A 125 14.84 -2.84 22.08
CA ASP A 125 14.54 -1.76 21.15
C ASP A 125 13.17 -1.19 21.48
N ARG A 126 13.16 0.07 21.91
CA ARG A 126 11.97 0.83 22.31
C ARG A 126 11.11 0.18 23.39
N GLY A 127 11.59 -0.79 24.16
CA GLY A 127 10.80 -1.48 25.20
C GLY A 127 10.28 -2.84 24.77
N GLU A 128 10.54 -3.28 23.54
CA GLU A 128 10.25 -4.64 23.08
C GLU A 128 11.50 -5.52 23.19
N LEU A 129 11.34 -6.68 23.82
CA LEU A 129 12.35 -7.73 23.89
C LEU A 129 12.43 -8.47 22.55
N ARG A 130 13.63 -8.54 21.95
CA ARG A 130 13.87 -9.26 20.68
C ARG A 130 14.83 -10.43 20.82
N PRO A 131 14.42 -11.57 21.42
CA PRO A 131 15.31 -12.68 21.70
C PRO A 131 15.34 -13.72 20.56
N TYR A 132 15.74 -13.34 19.35
CA TYR A 132 15.79 -14.27 18.22
C TYR A 132 17.22 -14.71 17.93
N VAL A 133 17.44 -16.01 17.75
CA VAL A 133 18.77 -16.59 17.49
C VAL A 133 18.72 -17.55 16.32
N GLU A 134 19.75 -17.54 15.49
CA GLU A 134 19.99 -18.59 14.50
C GLU A 134 21.02 -19.58 15.04
N LEU A 135 20.63 -20.85 15.16
CA LEU A 135 21.45 -21.98 15.61
C LEU A 135 21.40 -23.06 14.53
N ASP A 136 22.56 -23.52 14.04
CA ASP A 136 22.65 -24.55 12.99
C ASP A 136 21.83 -24.23 11.71
N GLY A 137 21.67 -22.94 11.39
CA GLY A 137 20.85 -22.48 10.26
C GLY A 137 19.34 -22.53 10.49
N THR A 138 18.89 -22.84 11.72
CA THR A 138 17.49 -22.79 12.13
C THR A 138 17.27 -21.63 13.10
N ARG A 139 16.16 -20.91 12.96
CA ARG A 139 15.88 -19.72 13.78
C ARG A 139 14.96 -20.07 14.94
N TYR A 140 15.23 -19.50 16.12
CA TYR A 140 14.51 -19.77 17.34
C TYR A 140 14.13 -18.48 18.07
N ALA A 141 12.95 -18.47 18.68
CA ALA A 141 12.59 -17.55 19.74
C ALA A 141 13.07 -18.11 21.07
N PHE A 142 13.86 -17.32 21.79
CA PHE A 142 14.36 -17.65 23.11
C PHE A 142 13.42 -17.09 24.18
N ASP A 143 12.87 -17.96 25.03
CA ASP A 143 12.01 -17.61 26.16
C ASP A 143 12.69 -18.00 27.50
N PRO A 144 13.43 -17.05 28.10
CA PRO A 144 14.06 -17.18 29.42
C PRO A 144 13.11 -16.84 30.59
N ARG A 145 12.86 -17.84 31.45
CA ARG A 145 12.22 -17.71 32.77
C ARG A 145 13.28 -17.69 33.87
N LEU A 146 13.91 -16.52 34.04
CA LEU A 146 14.93 -16.23 35.05
C LEU A 146 14.45 -15.10 35.97
N PRO A 147 15.03 -14.94 37.17
CA PRO A 147 14.74 -13.79 38.03
C PRO A 147 14.94 -12.51 37.23
N THR A 148 13.89 -11.72 37.07
CA THR A 148 13.90 -10.54 36.20
C THR A 148 13.32 -9.36 36.96
N PHE A 149 14.16 -8.37 37.23
CA PHE A 149 13.73 -7.06 37.69
C PHE A 149 12.97 -6.38 36.55
N THR A 150 11.77 -5.88 36.84
CA THR A 150 10.91 -5.13 35.93
C THR A 150 10.63 -3.75 36.52
N ALA A 151 10.52 -2.74 35.66
CA ALA A 151 10.04 -1.43 36.02
C ALA A 151 9.14 -0.87 34.91
N GLU A 152 8.08 -0.17 35.31
CA GLU A 152 7.12 0.48 34.42
C GLU A 152 6.57 1.76 35.05
N LEU A 153 5.92 2.60 34.23
CA LEU A 153 5.25 3.81 34.72
C LEU A 153 3.74 3.56 34.84
N VAL A 154 3.18 3.79 36.03
CA VAL A 154 1.74 3.68 36.30
C VAL A 154 0.96 4.57 35.35
N ASP A 155 -0.02 4.00 34.62
CA ASP A 155 -0.79 4.70 33.59
C ASP A 155 -1.49 5.98 34.08
N GLU A 156 -1.87 6.01 35.37
CA GLU A 156 -2.50 7.17 36.00
C GLU A 156 -1.45 8.24 36.37
N GLU A 157 -1.82 9.51 36.17
CA GLU A 157 -1.02 10.64 36.67
C GLU A 157 -0.96 10.60 38.20
N ALA A 158 0.23 10.81 38.77
CA ALA A 158 0.42 10.74 40.20
C ALA A 158 -0.33 11.88 40.92
N GLU A 159 -1.25 11.55 41.82
CA GLU A 159 -1.87 12.54 42.70
C GLU A 159 -0.99 12.79 43.94
N GLY A 160 -0.43 14.00 44.06
CA GLY A 160 0.32 14.41 45.24
C GLY A 160 1.75 13.84 45.30
N ASP A 161 2.45 13.90 44.17
CA ASP A 161 3.85 13.55 44.04
C ASP A 161 4.75 14.37 44.99
N ASP A 162 5.81 13.74 45.47
CA ASP A 162 6.88 14.42 46.20
C ASP A 162 7.79 15.10 45.18
N GLU A 163 7.65 16.41 44.99
CA GLU A 163 8.34 17.17 43.94
C GLU A 163 9.87 17.00 43.97
N ASP A 164 10.46 16.68 45.13
CA ASP A 164 11.90 16.44 45.30
C ASP A 164 12.34 15.07 44.78
N ARG A 165 11.40 14.14 44.53
CA ARG A 165 11.63 12.77 44.04
C ARG A 165 11.12 12.56 42.60
N VAL A 166 10.84 13.64 41.89
CA VAL A 166 10.42 13.61 40.47
C VAL A 166 11.58 13.97 39.56
N LEU A 167 11.91 13.06 38.62
CA LEU A 167 12.76 13.42 37.50
C LEU A 167 11.94 14.11 36.41
N ARG A 168 12.05 15.44 36.34
CA ARG A 168 11.44 16.26 35.28
C ARG A 168 12.34 16.38 34.06
N GLU A 169 11.72 16.52 32.89
CA GLU A 169 12.41 16.62 31.59
C GLU A 169 13.40 15.47 31.29
N ALA A 170 13.05 14.24 31.67
CA ALA A 170 13.91 13.06 31.56
C ALA A 170 14.40 12.81 30.10
N GLY A 171 13.55 13.11 29.11
CA GLY A 171 13.89 12.98 27.68
C GLY A 171 14.68 14.16 27.07
N ARG A 172 15.09 15.17 27.85
CA ARG A 172 15.83 16.36 27.37
C ARG A 172 17.22 16.52 27.99
N ARG A 173 17.61 15.66 28.93
CA ARG A 173 18.89 15.77 29.65
C ARG A 173 19.88 14.72 29.17
N ASP A 174 20.93 15.17 28.51
CA ASP A 174 22.16 14.40 28.24
C ASP A 174 23.00 14.14 29.52
N ASP A 175 22.46 14.44 30.71
CA ASP A 175 23.17 14.52 31.99
C ASP A 175 22.61 13.52 33.05
N LEU A 176 22.08 12.37 32.63
CA LEU A 176 21.64 11.31 33.57
C LEU A 176 22.84 10.56 34.22
N GLY A 177 24.06 10.84 33.75
CA GLY A 177 25.30 10.46 34.43
C GLY A 177 25.68 8.98 34.34
N SER A 178 24.85 8.15 33.69
CA SER A 178 25.11 6.72 33.43
C SER A 178 24.29 6.22 32.25
N GLU A 179 24.94 5.54 31.30
CA GLU A 179 24.30 4.85 30.17
C GLU A 179 23.21 3.85 30.62
N ALA A 180 23.38 3.21 31.79
CA ALA A 180 22.38 2.30 32.34
C ALA A 180 21.10 3.02 32.78
N VAL A 181 21.24 4.22 33.35
CA VAL A 181 20.10 5.07 33.75
C VAL A 181 19.45 5.70 32.53
N GLU A 182 20.23 6.12 31.54
CA GLU A 182 19.71 6.60 30.25
C GLU A 182 18.88 5.53 29.54
N THR A 183 19.38 4.29 29.49
CA THR A 183 18.64 3.15 28.94
C THR A 183 17.35 2.88 29.71
N PHE A 184 17.42 2.96 31.05
CA PHE A 184 16.26 2.78 31.94
C PHE A 184 15.17 3.84 31.66
N VAL A 185 15.53 5.11 31.70
CA VAL A 185 14.63 6.24 31.44
C VAL A 185 14.06 6.15 30.01
N THR A 186 14.91 5.85 29.03
CA THR A 186 14.49 5.72 27.63
C THR A 186 13.48 4.59 27.46
N ALA A 187 13.69 3.42 28.07
CA ALA A 187 12.75 2.30 27.98
C ALA A 187 11.35 2.69 28.51
N LEU A 188 11.29 3.43 29.62
CA LEU A 188 10.02 3.87 30.22
C LEU A 188 9.32 4.98 29.43
N THR A 189 10.07 5.77 28.65
CA THR A 189 9.56 6.97 27.95
C THR A 189 9.59 6.87 26.42
N ALA A 190 9.96 5.70 25.88
CA ALA A 190 10.16 5.50 24.43
C ALA A 190 8.89 5.77 23.60
N TYR A 191 7.72 5.59 24.20
CA TYR A 191 6.44 5.69 23.51
C TYR A 191 5.73 7.00 23.81
N GLY A 192 5.12 7.58 22.76
CA GLY A 192 4.30 8.78 22.89
C GLY A 192 2.97 8.53 23.61
N PRO A 193 2.18 9.58 23.90
CA PRO A 193 0.97 9.48 24.72
C PRO A 193 -0.11 8.55 24.14
N ASN A 194 -0.08 8.25 22.83
CA ASN A 194 -1.06 7.42 22.12
C ASN A 194 -0.67 5.93 22.02
N ALA A 195 0.43 5.50 22.63
CA ALA A 195 0.88 4.10 22.62
C ALA A 195 0.97 3.55 24.06
N ALA A 196 0.96 2.23 24.22
CA ALA A 196 1.21 1.62 25.54
C ALA A 196 2.59 2.06 26.05
N ARG A 197 2.73 2.27 27.36
CA ARG A 197 4.02 2.61 27.94
C ARG A 197 4.97 1.42 27.87
N GLY A 198 6.26 1.75 27.78
CA GLY A 198 7.31 0.73 27.73
C GLY A 198 7.63 0.21 29.13
N GLU A 199 8.25 -0.96 29.16
CA GLU A 199 8.80 -1.57 30.36
C GLU A 199 10.33 -1.67 30.26
N TYR A 200 10.99 -1.56 31.40
CA TYR A 200 12.41 -1.90 31.55
C TYR A 200 12.53 -3.24 32.27
N ARG A 201 13.26 -4.21 31.70
CA ARG A 201 13.49 -5.48 32.40
C ARG A 201 14.94 -5.95 32.32
N ARG A 202 15.50 -6.44 33.42
CA ARG A 202 16.86 -7.01 33.46
C ARG A 202 16.94 -8.14 34.48
N CYS A 203 17.72 -9.16 34.18
CA CYS A 203 18.06 -10.19 35.15
C CYS A 203 19.02 -9.64 36.21
N VAL A 204 19.99 -8.84 35.79
CA VAL A 204 20.95 -8.15 36.65
C VAL A 204 20.60 -6.67 36.70
N ARG A 205 20.02 -6.23 37.82
CA ARG A 205 19.75 -4.80 38.04
C ARG A 205 21.06 -4.02 38.21
N PRO A 206 21.40 -3.06 37.34
CA PRO A 206 22.63 -2.28 37.48
C PRO A 206 22.61 -1.42 38.75
N ASP A 207 23.75 -1.29 39.42
CA ASP A 207 23.89 -0.48 40.65
C ASP A 207 23.48 0.99 40.43
N ALA A 208 23.78 1.55 39.25
CA ALA A 208 23.40 2.91 38.90
C ALA A 208 21.87 3.09 38.82
N VAL A 209 21.14 2.07 38.32
CA VAL A 209 19.67 2.08 38.29
C VAL A 209 19.10 1.93 39.70
N ALA A 210 19.73 1.11 40.55
CA ALA A 210 19.34 1.00 41.96
C ALA A 210 19.49 2.35 42.69
N ALA A 211 20.65 3.01 42.53
CA ALA A 211 20.89 4.33 43.11
C ALA A 211 19.92 5.40 42.57
N PHE A 212 19.56 5.32 41.28
CA PHE A 212 18.57 6.19 40.68
C PHE A 212 17.18 6.01 41.33
N LEU A 213 16.74 4.77 41.54
CA LEU A 213 15.45 4.46 42.17
C LEU A 213 15.42 4.80 43.67
N ASP A 214 16.58 4.85 44.33
CA ASP A 214 16.67 5.36 45.70
C ASP A 214 16.40 6.89 45.74
N GLU A 215 16.79 7.62 44.69
CA GLU A 215 16.61 9.07 44.57
C GLU A 215 15.20 9.43 44.06
N TYR A 216 14.76 8.81 42.96
CA TYR A 216 13.53 9.16 42.25
C TYR A 216 12.48 8.05 42.32
N ASP A 217 11.25 8.43 42.68
CA ASP A 217 10.07 7.55 42.65
C ASP A 217 9.18 7.82 41.42
N TYR A 218 9.34 8.98 40.78
CA TYR A 218 8.46 9.48 39.73
C TYR A 218 9.25 9.99 38.53
N LEU A 219 8.63 9.89 37.36
CA LEU A 219 9.20 10.34 36.10
C LEU A 219 8.15 11.10 35.29
N GLU A 220 8.57 12.19 34.66
CA GLU A 220 7.73 12.97 33.76
C GLU A 220 7.87 12.48 32.30
N ASP A 221 6.76 12.11 31.69
CA ASP A 221 6.67 11.69 30.28
C ASP A 221 5.66 12.56 29.49
N GLY A 222 5.34 12.14 28.26
CA GLY A 222 4.36 12.85 27.42
C GLY A 222 2.92 12.87 27.95
N ARG A 223 2.62 12.16 29.05
CA ARG A 223 1.32 12.12 29.73
C ARG A 223 1.31 12.83 31.08
N GLY A 224 2.45 13.34 31.55
CA GLY A 224 2.57 14.01 32.85
C GLY A 224 3.53 13.29 33.79
N VAL A 225 3.36 13.50 35.10
CA VAL A 225 4.19 12.85 36.13
C VAL A 225 3.56 11.52 36.53
N SER A 226 4.30 10.43 36.39
CA SER A 226 3.84 9.09 36.76
C SER A 226 4.83 8.40 37.69
N ARG A 227 4.28 7.54 38.56
CA ARG A 227 5.07 6.75 39.49
C ARG A 227 5.78 5.61 38.77
N ILE A 228 7.02 5.35 39.16
CA ILE A 228 7.76 4.15 38.76
C ILE A 228 7.32 3.00 39.67
N GLU A 229 6.75 1.95 39.09
CA GLU A 229 6.51 0.69 39.78
C GLU A 229 7.61 -0.31 39.43
N THR A 230 8.01 -1.11 40.41
CA THR A 230 9.07 -2.11 40.23
C THR A 230 8.64 -3.43 40.84
N THR A 231 8.91 -4.52 40.12
CA THR A 231 8.58 -5.89 40.53
C THR A 231 9.72 -6.83 40.15
N VAL A 232 9.85 -7.97 40.85
CA VAL A 232 10.73 -9.05 40.39
C VAL A 232 9.85 -10.22 39.94
N GLU A 233 10.01 -10.61 38.68
CA GLU A 233 9.35 -11.78 38.11
C GLU A 233 10.23 -13.02 38.29
N ASN A 234 9.60 -14.19 38.38
CA ASN A 234 10.27 -15.48 38.56
C ASN A 234 11.27 -15.43 39.72
N GLU A 235 10.84 -14.98 40.90
CA GLU A 235 11.71 -14.88 42.09
C GLU A 235 12.17 -16.24 42.62
N GLU A 236 11.40 -17.30 42.36
CA GLU A 236 11.63 -18.63 42.91
C GLU A 236 11.92 -19.66 41.80
N PRO A 237 12.85 -20.61 42.05
CA PRO A 237 13.16 -21.70 41.13
C PRO A 237 11.99 -22.72 40.99
N PRO A 238 12.02 -23.60 39.97
CA PRO A 238 13.09 -23.79 38.99
C PRO A 238 13.07 -22.73 37.88
N TYR A 239 14.25 -22.21 37.57
CA TYR A 239 14.43 -21.33 36.41
C TYR A 239 14.62 -22.16 35.16
N ALA A 240 14.20 -21.60 34.04
CA ALA A 240 14.27 -22.31 32.79
C ALA A 240 14.57 -21.40 31.61
N ILE A 241 15.19 -21.99 30.60
CA ILE A 241 15.30 -21.41 29.28
C ILE A 241 14.67 -22.39 28.30
N THR A 242 13.81 -21.87 27.43
CA THR A 242 13.24 -22.63 26.31
C THR A 242 13.57 -21.96 24.99
N ALA A 243 13.72 -22.77 23.95
CA ALA A 243 13.88 -22.30 22.58
C ALA A 243 12.75 -22.90 21.74
N ARG A 244 12.01 -22.05 21.05
CA ARG A 244 10.96 -22.47 20.12
C ARG A 244 11.40 -22.14 18.71
N GLU A 245 11.36 -23.11 17.81
CA GLU A 245 11.61 -22.87 16.39
C GLU A 245 10.64 -21.81 15.85
N LEU A 246 11.19 -20.82 15.15
CA LEU A 246 10.42 -19.79 14.48
C LEU A 246 9.84 -20.37 13.19
N THR A 247 8.54 -20.24 13.06
CA THR A 247 7.82 -20.59 11.84
C THR A 247 7.92 -19.46 10.82
N GLU A 248 7.62 -19.74 9.57
CA GLU A 248 7.54 -18.68 8.54
C GLU A 248 6.47 -17.64 8.87
N ARG A 249 5.37 -18.05 9.52
CA ARG A 249 4.35 -17.12 10.00
C ARG A 249 4.92 -16.18 11.07
N ASP A 250 5.78 -16.66 11.98
CA ASP A 250 6.45 -15.78 12.94
C ASP A 250 7.37 -14.76 12.21
N MET A 251 8.05 -15.19 11.15
CA MET A 251 8.98 -14.34 10.39
C MET A 251 8.27 -13.26 9.57
N TRP A 252 7.10 -13.54 9.02
CA TRP A 252 6.42 -12.66 8.07
C TRP A 252 5.12 -12.03 8.60
N ASP A 253 4.67 -12.47 9.78
CA ASP A 253 3.35 -12.18 10.36
C ASP A 253 2.18 -12.63 9.46
N ARG A 254 2.48 -13.36 8.39
CA ARG A 254 1.54 -13.89 7.41
C ARG A 254 2.00 -15.25 6.90
N PRO A 255 1.06 -16.09 6.44
CA PRO A 255 1.43 -17.32 5.74
C PRO A 255 2.27 -17.00 4.51
N VAL A 256 3.27 -17.85 4.22
CA VAL A 256 4.03 -17.81 2.96
C VAL A 256 3.68 -19.07 2.17
N VAL A 257 3.32 -18.89 0.90
CA VAL A 257 3.03 -19.98 -0.03
C VAL A 257 4.21 -20.13 -0.98
N ASP A 258 4.82 -21.30 -0.98
CA ASP A 258 5.89 -21.64 -1.90
C ASP A 258 5.37 -21.84 -3.33
N GLU A 259 6.18 -21.42 -4.30
CA GLU A 259 5.94 -21.64 -5.74
C GLU A 259 5.53 -23.08 -6.06
N SER A 260 6.12 -24.07 -5.39
CA SER A 260 5.81 -25.49 -5.60
C SER A 260 4.38 -25.91 -5.25
N ALA A 261 3.66 -25.08 -4.46
CA ALA A 261 2.27 -25.28 -4.10
C ALA A 261 1.31 -24.52 -5.04
N LEU A 262 1.82 -23.71 -5.97
CA LEU A 262 1.04 -22.93 -6.92
C LEU A 262 0.91 -23.66 -8.26
N ASP A 263 -0.23 -23.48 -8.92
CA ASP A 263 -0.40 -23.87 -10.31
C ASP A 263 0.50 -23.04 -11.24
N GLY A 264 1.03 -23.66 -12.29
CA GLY A 264 1.98 -23.01 -13.21
C GLY A 264 1.41 -21.75 -13.89
N GLU A 265 0.10 -21.68 -14.12
CA GLU A 265 -0.55 -20.49 -14.67
C GLU A 265 -0.55 -19.31 -13.68
N VAL A 266 -0.66 -19.59 -12.37
CA VAL A 266 -0.55 -18.59 -11.30
C VAL A 266 0.89 -18.10 -11.19
N VAL A 267 1.87 -19.01 -11.23
CA VAL A 267 3.30 -18.65 -11.26
C VAL A 267 3.59 -17.74 -12.45
N SER A 268 3.15 -18.10 -13.66
CA SER A 268 3.32 -17.26 -14.86
C SER A 268 2.57 -15.92 -14.80
N LEU A 269 1.48 -15.80 -14.05
CA LEU A 269 0.85 -14.50 -13.77
C LEU A 269 1.77 -13.66 -12.88
N PHE A 270 2.30 -14.24 -11.80
CA PHE A 270 3.17 -13.55 -10.85
C PHE A 270 4.49 -13.12 -11.48
N GLU A 271 5.13 -13.97 -12.27
CA GLU A 271 6.34 -13.62 -13.03
C GLU A 271 6.10 -12.43 -13.97
N ARG A 272 4.97 -12.40 -14.69
CA ARG A 272 4.58 -11.25 -15.53
C ARG A 272 4.34 -9.99 -14.70
N ALA A 273 3.74 -10.14 -13.52
CA ALA A 273 3.55 -9.02 -12.60
C ALA A 273 4.89 -8.45 -12.13
N LEU A 274 5.82 -9.29 -11.71
CA LEU A 274 7.17 -8.89 -11.27
C LEU A 274 8.01 -8.29 -12.41
N ALA A 275 7.87 -8.80 -13.63
CA ALA A 275 8.56 -8.27 -14.81
C ALA A 275 7.96 -6.95 -15.34
N SER A 276 6.79 -6.53 -14.84
CA SER A 276 6.14 -5.30 -15.27
C SER A 276 6.84 -4.07 -14.70
N SER A 277 6.81 -2.98 -15.45
CA SER A 277 7.52 -1.76 -15.07
C SER A 277 6.92 -1.09 -13.83
N HIS A 278 7.79 -0.46 -13.05
CA HIS A 278 7.37 0.49 -12.03
C HIS A 278 6.59 1.67 -12.66
N ARG A 279 5.62 2.20 -11.91
CA ARG A 279 4.59 3.12 -12.39
C ARG A 279 4.54 4.42 -11.56
N GLU A 280 5.67 5.11 -11.31
CA GLU A 280 5.68 6.43 -10.64
C GLU A 280 4.84 7.48 -11.41
N PRO A 281 4.02 8.33 -10.78
CA PRO A 281 3.77 8.45 -9.33
C PRO A 281 2.75 7.46 -8.75
N ALA A 282 2.10 6.62 -9.57
CA ALA A 282 1.05 5.69 -9.12
C ALA A 282 1.54 4.62 -8.12
N LEU A 283 2.86 4.39 -8.02
CA LEU A 283 3.48 3.48 -7.05
C LEU A 283 4.54 4.25 -6.23
N THR A 284 4.56 4.06 -4.91
CA THR A 284 5.39 4.85 -3.97
C THR A 284 6.87 4.51 -3.98
N THR A 285 7.25 3.29 -4.32
CA THR A 285 8.62 2.80 -4.18
C THR A 285 9.04 2.04 -5.43
N PRO A 286 10.28 2.23 -5.92
CA PRO A 286 10.72 1.75 -7.25
C PRO A 286 10.78 0.22 -7.37
N ASP A 287 10.78 -0.50 -6.25
CA ASP A 287 10.69 -1.96 -6.15
C ASP A 287 9.29 -2.52 -6.44
N ARG A 288 8.27 -1.65 -6.52
CA ARG A 288 6.90 -2.05 -6.85
C ARG A 288 6.67 -2.12 -8.35
N SER A 289 6.06 -3.20 -8.81
CA SER A 289 5.57 -3.36 -10.17
C SER A 289 4.04 -3.38 -10.21
N GLN A 290 3.47 -3.08 -11.38
CA GLN A 290 2.03 -3.19 -11.61
C GLN A 290 1.72 -3.72 -13.00
N TYR A 291 0.95 -4.81 -13.06
CA TYR A 291 0.51 -5.49 -14.26
C TYR A 291 -1.00 -5.41 -14.41
N PHE A 292 -1.47 -5.14 -15.62
CA PHE A 292 -2.89 -5.04 -15.97
C PHE A 292 -3.27 -6.32 -16.71
N ALA A 293 -4.26 -7.04 -16.17
CA ALA A 293 -4.62 -8.37 -16.64
C ALA A 293 -6.12 -8.46 -16.92
N ASP A 294 -6.45 -8.99 -18.09
CA ASP A 294 -7.85 -9.27 -18.45
C ASP A 294 -8.42 -10.46 -17.67
N GLU A 295 -7.55 -11.41 -17.31
CA GLU A 295 -7.91 -12.64 -16.61
C GLU A 295 -6.87 -12.97 -15.53
N VAL A 296 -7.35 -13.50 -14.41
CA VAL A 296 -6.56 -14.10 -13.33
C VAL A 296 -6.95 -15.57 -13.27
N PRO A 297 -6.01 -16.52 -13.21
CA PRO A 297 -6.34 -17.95 -13.16
C PRO A 297 -7.24 -18.28 -11.97
N ASP A 298 -8.28 -19.09 -12.18
CA ASP A 298 -9.23 -19.48 -11.12
C ASP A 298 -8.52 -20.08 -9.89
N ALA A 299 -7.42 -20.81 -10.13
CA ALA A 299 -6.58 -21.39 -9.07
C ALA A 299 -6.01 -20.36 -8.09
N TYR A 300 -5.79 -19.11 -8.52
CA TYR A 300 -5.40 -18.03 -7.60
C TYR A 300 -6.49 -17.78 -6.55
N GLY A 301 -7.75 -17.76 -6.97
CA GLY A 301 -8.90 -17.58 -6.09
C GLY A 301 -9.03 -18.71 -5.08
N ASP A 302 -8.79 -19.96 -5.49
CA ASP A 302 -8.79 -21.12 -4.60
C ASP A 302 -7.67 -21.05 -3.54
N VAL A 303 -6.46 -20.61 -3.93
CA VAL A 303 -5.34 -20.41 -3.01
C VAL A 303 -5.64 -19.25 -2.05
N ALA A 304 -6.09 -18.10 -2.56
CA ALA A 304 -6.40 -16.93 -1.75
C ALA A 304 -7.51 -17.21 -0.73
N ALA A 305 -8.55 -17.96 -1.12
CA ALA A 305 -9.66 -18.33 -0.24
C ALA A 305 -9.29 -19.35 0.86
N ALA A 306 -8.12 -19.99 0.77
CA ALA A 306 -7.66 -20.94 1.78
C ALA A 306 -7.11 -20.26 3.05
N TYR A 307 -6.89 -18.94 3.01
CA TYR A 307 -6.31 -18.18 4.10
C TYR A 307 -7.23 -17.04 4.54
N ASP A 308 -7.34 -16.81 5.85
CA ASP A 308 -8.14 -15.70 6.41
C ASP A 308 -7.52 -14.33 6.07
N GLU A 309 -6.20 -14.28 5.95
CA GLU A 309 -5.43 -13.13 5.51
C GLU A 309 -4.67 -13.46 4.22
N PRO A 310 -4.56 -12.51 3.26
CA PRO A 310 -3.81 -12.75 2.03
C PRO A 310 -2.36 -13.18 2.33
N PRO A 311 -1.91 -14.35 1.83
CA PRO A 311 -0.57 -14.83 2.09
C PRO A 311 0.46 -14.04 1.27
N TYR A 312 1.73 -14.14 1.67
CA TYR A 312 2.84 -13.82 0.78
C TYR A 312 3.20 -15.03 -0.08
N TYR A 313 3.91 -14.78 -1.18
CA TYR A 313 4.28 -15.80 -2.14
C TYR A 313 5.80 -15.84 -2.27
N ARG A 314 6.39 -17.04 -2.15
CA ARG A 314 7.81 -17.25 -2.40
C ARG A 314 8.02 -17.74 -3.82
N LEU A 315 8.75 -16.96 -4.61
CA LEU A 315 9.09 -17.25 -6.01
C LEU A 315 10.60 -17.12 -6.15
N ASP A 316 11.26 -18.14 -6.72
CA ASP A 316 12.72 -18.20 -6.84
C ASP A 316 13.49 -17.93 -5.52
N GLY A 317 12.89 -18.26 -4.38
CA GLY A 317 13.48 -18.05 -3.05
C GLY A 317 13.25 -16.66 -2.44
N THR A 318 12.68 -15.71 -3.19
CA THR A 318 12.31 -14.37 -2.69
C THR A 318 10.83 -14.32 -2.32
N VAL A 319 10.50 -13.67 -1.20
CA VAL A 319 9.13 -13.51 -0.73
C VAL A 319 8.56 -12.19 -1.23
N TYR A 320 7.37 -12.25 -1.82
CA TYR A 320 6.67 -11.12 -2.40
C TYR A 320 5.26 -10.96 -1.81
N ASP A 321 4.82 -9.72 -1.68
CA ASP A 321 3.43 -9.34 -1.48
C ASP A 321 2.80 -9.09 -2.86
N ILE A 322 1.87 -9.96 -3.26
CA ILE A 322 1.21 -9.91 -4.56
C ILE A 322 -0.28 -9.66 -4.34
N ILE A 323 -0.72 -8.46 -4.69
CA ILE A 323 -2.07 -7.98 -4.47
C ILE A 323 -2.79 -7.94 -5.81
N VAL A 324 -3.86 -8.74 -5.92
CA VAL A 324 -4.78 -8.70 -7.06
C VAL A 324 -5.95 -7.80 -6.70
N GLY A 325 -6.06 -6.66 -7.39
CA GLY A 325 -7.21 -5.77 -7.34
C GLY A 325 -8.17 -6.08 -8.48
N GLU A 326 -9.46 -6.09 -8.14
CA GLU A 326 -10.57 -6.30 -9.08
C GLU A 326 -11.65 -5.22 -8.88
N PRO A 327 -12.37 -4.83 -9.95
CA PRO A 327 -13.49 -3.93 -9.84
C PRO A 327 -14.68 -4.67 -9.24
N ARG A 328 -15.42 -3.98 -8.37
CA ARG A 328 -16.60 -4.53 -7.69
C ARG A 328 -17.87 -3.98 -8.34
N TYR A 329 -17.98 -4.11 -9.66
CA TYR A 329 -19.11 -3.55 -10.43
C TYR A 329 -20.47 -4.09 -10.00
N ASP A 330 -20.54 -5.27 -9.38
CA ASP A 330 -21.77 -5.82 -8.78
C ASP A 330 -22.18 -5.07 -7.50
N ARG A 331 -21.22 -4.53 -6.75
CA ARG A 331 -21.46 -3.81 -5.48
C ARG A 331 -21.52 -2.30 -5.66
N LEU A 332 -20.62 -1.75 -6.45
CA LEU A 332 -20.59 -0.34 -6.80
C LEU A 332 -20.21 -0.20 -8.29
N PRO A 333 -21.20 -0.09 -9.18
CA PRO A 333 -20.94 0.27 -10.56
C PRO A 333 -20.29 1.65 -10.64
N VAL A 334 -19.30 1.80 -11.52
CA VAL A 334 -18.63 3.07 -11.81
C VAL A 334 -18.63 3.27 -13.31
N SER A 335 -19.11 4.43 -13.75
CA SER A 335 -19.00 4.87 -15.15
C SER A 335 -17.63 5.48 -15.39
N VAL A 336 -16.98 5.08 -16.47
CA VAL A 336 -15.74 5.69 -16.97
C VAL A 336 -15.95 6.00 -18.44
N SER A 337 -15.74 7.24 -18.85
CA SER A 337 -15.87 7.67 -20.24
C SER A 337 -14.74 8.61 -20.65
N VAL A 338 -14.42 8.61 -21.94
CA VAL A 338 -13.39 9.47 -22.52
C VAL A 338 -13.94 10.20 -23.74
N ALA A 339 -13.57 11.47 -23.89
CA ALA A 339 -13.88 12.28 -25.06
C ALA A 339 -12.63 13.04 -25.50
N ALA A 340 -12.29 12.99 -26.79
CA ALA A 340 -11.24 13.84 -27.34
C ALA A 340 -11.70 15.31 -27.29
N SER A 341 -10.79 16.22 -26.95
CA SER A 341 -11.06 17.65 -26.93
C SER A 341 -11.39 18.14 -28.34
N GLU A 342 -12.56 18.73 -28.52
CA GLU A 342 -12.88 19.41 -29.78
C GLU A 342 -12.08 20.71 -29.85
N SER A 343 -11.26 20.89 -30.90
CA SER A 343 -10.40 22.06 -31.15
C SER A 343 -11.12 23.41 -31.27
N ALA A 344 -12.44 23.45 -31.04
CA ALA A 344 -13.28 24.64 -31.09
C ALA A 344 -13.52 25.32 -29.73
N ALA A 345 -13.18 24.68 -28.60
CA ALA A 345 -13.23 25.30 -27.27
C ALA A 345 -11.94 26.10 -27.02
N SER A 346 -12.04 27.42 -26.85
CA SER A 346 -10.90 28.35 -26.86
C SER A 346 -9.87 28.18 -25.73
N GLU A 347 -10.05 27.20 -24.84
CA GLU A 347 -9.20 26.94 -23.66
C GLU A 347 -8.73 25.47 -23.58
N ALA A 348 -9.20 24.58 -24.47
CA ALA A 348 -8.78 23.19 -24.51
C ALA A 348 -7.48 23.01 -25.33
N PRO A 349 -6.56 22.11 -24.93
CA PRO A 349 -5.34 21.86 -25.70
C PRO A 349 -5.67 21.25 -27.06
N ASP A 350 -4.93 21.65 -28.10
CA ASP A 350 -5.12 21.17 -29.48
C ASP A 350 -5.01 19.63 -29.60
N ARG A 351 -4.21 19.01 -28.72
CA ARG A 351 -4.13 17.55 -28.51
C ARG A 351 -4.47 17.21 -27.07
N GLY A 352 -5.75 17.04 -26.76
CA GLY A 352 -6.16 16.56 -25.44
C GLY A 352 -7.40 15.71 -25.45
N PHE A 353 -7.69 15.13 -24.29
CA PHE A 353 -8.91 14.37 -24.04
C PHE A 353 -9.34 14.55 -22.59
N THR A 354 -10.65 14.47 -22.34
CA THR A 354 -11.23 14.52 -21.01
C THR A 354 -11.65 13.12 -20.59
N LEU A 355 -11.19 12.70 -19.41
CA LEU A 355 -11.61 11.48 -18.74
C LEU A 355 -12.62 11.84 -17.65
N THR A 356 -13.79 11.20 -17.67
CA THR A 356 -14.87 11.44 -16.72
C THR A 356 -15.20 10.15 -15.98
N VAL A 357 -15.37 10.26 -14.66
CA VAL A 357 -15.66 9.14 -13.76
C VAL A 357 -16.81 9.51 -12.83
N ALA A 358 -17.78 8.61 -12.69
CA ALA A 358 -18.95 8.81 -11.83
C ALA A 358 -19.37 7.50 -11.14
N PRO A 359 -19.67 7.51 -9.83
CA PRO A 359 -20.33 6.37 -9.18
C PRO A 359 -21.77 6.24 -9.72
N ALA A 360 -22.20 5.00 -10.00
CA ALA A 360 -23.55 4.70 -10.49
C ALA A 360 -24.25 3.66 -9.58
N PRO A 361 -24.42 3.97 -8.28
CA PRO A 361 -24.91 3.03 -7.26
C PRO A 361 -26.34 2.56 -7.51
N GLU A 362 -27.14 3.29 -8.29
CA GLU A 362 -28.49 2.89 -8.67
C GLU A 362 -28.56 1.56 -9.46
N ASN A 363 -27.42 1.12 -10.00
CA ASN A 363 -27.28 -0.14 -10.73
C ASN A 363 -26.61 -1.25 -9.89
N ALA A 364 -26.34 -1.02 -8.60
CA ALA A 364 -25.71 -2.00 -7.71
C ALA A 364 -26.67 -3.11 -7.30
N ASP A 365 -26.16 -4.33 -7.13
CA ASP A 365 -26.89 -5.48 -6.59
C ASP A 365 -26.96 -5.45 -5.04
N GLY A 366 -26.45 -4.40 -4.37
CA GLY A 366 -26.40 -4.25 -2.91
C GLY A 366 -26.53 -2.81 -2.41
N ASP A 367 -26.60 -2.67 -1.09
CA ASP A 367 -26.80 -1.38 -0.40
C ASP A 367 -25.48 -0.60 -0.25
N ALA A 368 -24.92 -0.10 -1.36
CA ALA A 368 -23.75 0.76 -1.33
C ALA A 368 -24.14 2.21 -0.98
N GLU A 369 -23.72 2.69 0.18
CA GLU A 369 -24.02 4.05 0.67
C GLU A 369 -22.80 4.97 0.52
N GLY A 370 -23.07 6.17 -0.01
CA GLY A 370 -22.08 7.23 -0.10
C GLY A 370 -21.76 7.90 1.25
N PRO A 371 -20.75 8.78 1.30
CA PRO A 371 -20.02 9.31 0.14
C PRO A 371 -19.09 8.27 -0.50
N TYR A 372 -18.99 8.29 -1.83
CA TYR A 372 -18.11 7.41 -2.60
C TYR A 372 -16.74 8.07 -2.72
N THR A 373 -15.75 7.55 -1.99
CA THR A 373 -14.44 8.18 -1.93
C THR A 373 -13.51 7.55 -2.95
N PHE A 374 -13.18 8.33 -3.98
CA PHE A 374 -12.22 7.96 -5.01
C PHE A 374 -10.82 8.28 -4.54
N THR A 375 -9.89 7.33 -4.70
CA THR A 375 -8.48 7.54 -4.42
C THR A 375 -7.60 7.08 -5.57
N SER A 376 -6.58 7.88 -5.87
CA SER A 376 -5.55 7.55 -6.85
C SER A 376 -4.26 8.27 -6.50
N ARG A 377 -3.12 7.62 -6.74
CA ARG A 377 -1.82 8.23 -6.49
C ARG A 377 -1.35 9.06 -7.67
N GLY A 378 -0.75 10.21 -7.36
CA GLY A 378 -0.30 11.19 -8.34
C GLY A 378 -1.40 12.13 -8.80
N ALA A 379 -2.50 11.60 -9.32
CA ALA A 379 -3.62 12.42 -9.80
C ALA A 379 -4.95 11.67 -9.82
N LEU A 380 -6.05 12.43 -9.79
CA LEU A 380 -7.42 11.95 -10.06
C LEU A 380 -7.88 12.38 -11.47
N PRO A 381 -8.64 11.54 -12.20
CA PRO A 381 -9.00 10.17 -11.83
C PRO A 381 -7.81 9.19 -11.79
N SER A 382 -6.76 9.43 -12.58
CA SER A 382 -5.51 8.65 -12.52
C SER A 382 -4.32 9.47 -13.03
N ALA A 383 -3.11 9.21 -12.54
CA ALA A 383 -1.91 9.58 -13.27
C ALA A 383 -1.80 8.72 -14.54
N LEU A 384 -1.53 9.35 -15.69
CA LEU A 384 -1.48 8.70 -17.01
C LEU A 384 -0.17 9.02 -17.73
N TRP A 385 0.26 8.12 -18.60
CA TRP A 385 1.50 8.26 -19.38
C TRP A 385 1.48 7.44 -20.66
N VAL A 386 2.38 7.81 -21.56
CA VAL A 386 2.70 7.05 -22.78
C VAL A 386 4.13 6.55 -22.70
N VAL A 387 4.40 5.43 -23.38
CA VAL A 387 5.76 4.90 -23.54
C VAL A 387 6.15 5.00 -25.00
N HIS A 388 7.25 5.69 -25.28
CA HIS A 388 7.81 5.87 -26.62
C HIS A 388 9.32 5.70 -26.57
N ASP A 389 9.88 4.90 -27.48
CA ASP A 389 11.33 4.58 -27.52
C ASP A 389 11.92 4.10 -26.19
N GLY A 390 11.10 3.46 -25.36
CA GLY A 390 11.49 2.97 -24.03
C GLY A 390 11.50 4.04 -22.94
N GLU A 391 11.21 5.30 -23.28
CA GLU A 391 11.03 6.39 -22.34
C GLU A 391 9.55 6.57 -22.02
N ARG A 392 9.27 6.89 -20.75
CA ARG A 392 7.91 7.12 -20.26
C ARG A 392 7.68 8.61 -20.08
N THR A 393 6.61 9.12 -20.68
CA THR A 393 6.22 10.53 -20.60
C THR A 393 4.85 10.62 -19.95
N GLU A 394 4.78 11.31 -18.81
CA GLU A 394 3.52 11.61 -18.11
C GLU A 394 2.65 12.55 -18.95
N LEU A 395 1.33 12.37 -18.87
CA LEU A 395 0.35 13.24 -19.50
C LEU A 395 -0.06 14.33 -18.52
N ASP A 396 0.07 15.59 -18.92
CA ASP A 396 -0.24 16.73 -18.07
C ASP A 396 -1.75 16.92 -17.92
N ILE A 397 -2.23 17.11 -16.70
CA ILE A 397 -3.62 17.52 -16.44
C ILE A 397 -3.68 19.05 -16.50
N VAL A 398 -4.43 19.57 -17.48
CA VAL A 398 -4.55 21.01 -17.71
C VAL A 398 -5.80 21.61 -17.06
N GLU A 399 -6.82 20.79 -16.85
CA GLU A 399 -8.10 21.20 -16.27
C GLU A 399 -8.72 20.05 -15.48
N THR A 400 -9.44 20.39 -14.40
CA THR A 400 -10.17 19.44 -13.56
C THR A 400 -11.53 20.01 -13.19
N GLU A 401 -12.56 19.19 -13.24
CA GLU A 401 -13.92 19.51 -12.78
C GLU A 401 -14.35 18.47 -11.74
N GLY A 402 -15.03 18.91 -10.66
CA GLY A 402 -15.47 18.01 -9.59
C GLY A 402 -14.33 17.42 -8.73
N ILE A 403 -13.10 17.94 -8.85
CA ILE A 403 -11.93 17.56 -8.04
C ILE A 403 -11.47 18.77 -7.24
N GLU A 404 -11.94 18.87 -5.99
CA GLU A 404 -11.68 19.96 -5.05
C GLU A 404 -10.82 19.53 -3.86
N GLY A 405 -10.62 18.22 -3.71
CA GLY A 405 -9.87 17.59 -2.64
C GLY A 405 -8.44 18.12 -2.47
N PRO A 406 -7.85 17.93 -1.27
CA PRO A 406 -6.51 18.43 -0.99
C PRO A 406 -5.50 17.82 -1.96
N ARG A 407 -4.80 18.67 -2.71
CA ARG A 407 -3.68 18.21 -3.53
C ARG A 407 -2.60 17.65 -2.62
N PRO A 408 -2.05 16.47 -2.90
CA PRO A 408 -1.00 15.90 -2.08
C PRO A 408 0.22 16.82 -2.05
N SER A 409 0.88 16.89 -0.89
CA SER A 409 2.09 17.71 -0.72
C SER A 409 3.32 17.15 -1.46
N ARG A 410 3.27 15.87 -1.85
CA ARG A 410 4.26 15.18 -2.67
C ARG A 410 3.61 14.71 -3.97
N SER A 411 4.37 14.67 -5.05
CA SER A 411 3.89 14.24 -6.37
C SER A 411 3.45 12.77 -6.40
N ASP A 412 3.93 11.94 -5.49
CA ASP A 412 3.54 10.52 -5.31
C ASP A 412 2.47 10.31 -4.24
N GLY A 413 1.92 11.39 -3.68
CA GLY A 413 0.90 11.30 -2.66
C GLY A 413 -0.45 10.82 -3.22
N GLU A 414 -1.27 10.31 -2.32
CA GLU A 414 -2.63 9.89 -2.65
C GLU A 414 -3.53 11.12 -2.76
N SER A 415 -4.15 11.28 -3.93
CA SER A 415 -5.23 12.23 -4.18
C SER A 415 -6.55 11.55 -3.86
N LEU A 416 -7.47 12.29 -3.24
CA LEU A 416 -8.78 11.78 -2.86
C LEU A 416 -9.88 12.80 -3.15
N GLU A 417 -11.04 12.30 -3.56
CA GLU A 417 -12.25 13.08 -3.81
C GLU A 417 -13.48 12.26 -3.38
N SER A 418 -14.46 12.91 -2.77
CA SER A 418 -15.68 12.23 -2.30
C SER A 418 -16.87 12.72 -3.11
N LEU A 419 -17.51 11.81 -3.84
CA LEU A 419 -18.67 12.11 -4.68
C LEU A 419 -19.96 11.57 -4.06
N ASP A 420 -21.05 12.31 -4.19
CA ASP A 420 -22.39 11.78 -3.93
C ASP A 420 -22.93 11.02 -5.16
N ALA A 421 -24.03 10.29 -4.99
CA ALA A 421 -24.68 9.60 -6.09
C ALA A 421 -25.18 10.60 -7.16
N GLY A 422 -24.73 10.42 -8.39
CA GLY A 422 -25.08 11.30 -9.53
C GLY A 422 -24.12 12.47 -9.76
N ASP A 423 -23.12 12.65 -8.90
CA ASP A 423 -22.01 13.56 -9.17
C ASP A 423 -20.94 12.87 -10.04
N GLU A 424 -20.09 13.66 -10.68
CA GLU A 424 -18.98 13.19 -11.50
C GLU A 424 -17.72 14.02 -11.26
N MET A 425 -16.57 13.41 -11.53
CA MET A 425 -15.29 14.11 -11.62
C MET A 425 -14.71 13.94 -13.03
N ALA A 426 -14.04 14.98 -13.51
CA ALA A 426 -13.39 14.97 -14.80
C ALA A 426 -11.99 15.58 -14.75
N ALA A 427 -11.09 15.07 -15.58
CA ALA A 427 -9.77 15.66 -15.81
C ALA A 427 -9.46 15.68 -17.31
N THR A 428 -9.00 16.83 -17.80
CA THR A 428 -8.54 17.02 -19.17
C THR A 428 -7.03 16.85 -19.23
N TYR A 429 -6.58 15.88 -20.02
CA TYR A 429 -5.18 15.55 -20.22
C TYR A 429 -4.68 16.13 -21.54
N ALA A 430 -3.48 16.71 -21.52
CA ALA A 430 -2.76 17.12 -22.72
C ALA A 430 -1.82 16.01 -23.18
N VAL A 431 -1.89 15.67 -24.47
CA VAL A 431 -0.93 14.77 -25.12
C VAL A 431 0.26 15.59 -25.62
N PRO A 432 1.50 15.27 -25.23
CA PRO A 432 2.67 16.05 -25.60
C PRO A 432 2.80 16.24 -27.11
N GLU A 433 3.02 17.48 -27.57
CA GLU A 433 3.23 17.79 -29.00
C GLU A 433 4.47 17.06 -29.58
N ALA A 434 5.45 16.79 -28.73
CA ALA A 434 6.67 16.06 -29.09
C ALA A 434 6.42 14.58 -29.40
N LEU A 435 5.25 14.04 -29.03
CA LEU A 435 4.88 12.66 -29.33
C LEU A 435 4.57 12.55 -30.83
N PRO A 436 5.26 11.66 -31.58
CA PRO A 436 5.02 11.51 -33.00
C PRO A 436 3.67 10.86 -33.30
N GLU A 437 3.26 10.89 -34.57
CA GLU A 437 2.09 10.14 -35.04
C GLU A 437 2.26 8.64 -34.75
N GLY A 438 1.19 8.01 -34.26
CA GLY A 438 1.25 6.63 -33.82
C GLY A 438 0.12 6.25 -32.85
N SER A 439 0.14 4.99 -32.42
CA SER A 439 -0.78 4.44 -31.42
C SER A 439 -0.01 4.15 -30.13
N TYR A 440 -0.54 4.64 -29.02
CA TYR A 440 0.03 4.56 -27.70
C TYR A 440 -0.97 3.98 -26.72
N VAL A 441 -0.48 3.28 -25.70
CA VAL A 441 -1.31 2.73 -24.65
C VAL A 441 -0.99 3.45 -23.34
N SER A 442 -2.02 4.04 -22.74
CA SER A 442 -1.97 4.51 -21.37
C SER A 442 -2.84 3.64 -20.47
N ARG A 443 -2.49 3.55 -19.19
CA ARG A 443 -3.25 2.74 -18.22
C ARG A 443 -3.55 3.59 -17.02
N GLY A 444 -4.71 3.42 -16.43
CA GLY A 444 -5.09 4.11 -15.21
C GLY A 444 -5.68 3.19 -14.18
N LEU A 445 -5.64 3.63 -12.93
CA LEU A 445 -6.21 2.92 -11.80
C LEU A 445 -6.67 3.94 -10.77
N PHE A 446 -7.93 3.83 -10.38
CA PHE A 446 -8.43 4.44 -9.16
C PHE A 446 -9.06 3.38 -8.26
N ARG A 447 -9.12 3.68 -6.98
CA ARG A 447 -9.86 2.90 -5.99
C ARG A 447 -11.07 3.68 -5.55
N VAL A 448 -12.11 2.98 -5.14
CA VAL A 448 -13.30 3.59 -4.55
C VAL A 448 -13.59 2.89 -3.24
N SER A 449 -13.85 3.65 -2.17
CA SER A 449 -14.44 3.14 -0.94
C SER A 449 -15.87 3.64 -0.77
N TRP A 450 -16.70 2.82 -0.10
CA TRP A 450 -18.10 3.12 0.19
C TRP A 450 -18.54 2.46 1.50
N GLY A 451 -19.59 3.01 2.11
CA GLY A 451 -20.24 2.44 3.28
C GLY A 451 -21.20 1.32 2.90
N VAL A 452 -21.35 0.34 3.80
CA VAL A 452 -22.43 -0.64 3.73
C VAL A 452 -23.20 -0.59 5.05
N PRO A 453 -24.54 -0.49 5.03
CA PRO A 453 -25.35 -0.44 6.24
C PRO A 453 -25.00 -1.55 7.22
N ASP A 454 -24.88 -1.19 8.50
CA ASP A 454 -24.57 -2.09 9.62
C ASP A 454 -23.22 -2.84 9.49
N GLN A 455 -22.30 -2.37 8.65
CA GLN A 455 -20.95 -2.93 8.51
C GLN A 455 -19.87 -1.89 8.80
N THR A 456 -18.89 -2.32 9.59
CA THR A 456 -17.58 -1.67 9.75
C THR A 456 -16.54 -2.76 9.60
N PRO A 457 -15.54 -2.64 8.70
CA PRO A 457 -15.07 -1.44 7.97
C PRO A 457 -15.79 -1.14 6.64
N GLU A 458 -15.40 -0.03 5.99
CA GLU A 458 -15.81 0.35 4.61
C GLU A 458 -15.39 -0.71 3.57
N GLU A 459 -16.24 -0.94 2.56
CA GLU A 459 -15.89 -1.77 1.41
C GLU A 459 -15.07 -0.94 0.40
N HIS A 460 -14.28 -1.62 -0.44
CA HIS A 460 -13.47 -0.98 -1.46
C HIS A 460 -13.30 -1.84 -2.72
N GLY A 461 -13.07 -1.18 -3.85
CA GLY A 461 -12.82 -1.80 -5.15
C GLY A 461 -11.70 -1.10 -5.92
N ALA A 462 -11.06 -1.82 -6.84
CA ALA A 462 -10.00 -1.31 -7.70
C ALA A 462 -10.48 -1.29 -9.15
N TYR A 463 -10.44 -0.15 -9.82
CA TYR A 463 -11.02 0.03 -11.16
C TYR A 463 -9.92 0.37 -12.17
N PRO A 464 -9.24 -0.67 -12.72
CA PRO A 464 -8.22 -0.47 -13.74
C PRO A 464 -8.84 -0.25 -15.12
N PHE A 465 -8.20 0.59 -15.93
CA PHE A 465 -8.60 0.86 -17.30
C PHE A 465 -7.39 1.11 -18.20
N GLU A 466 -7.62 1.00 -19.51
CA GLU A 466 -6.63 1.23 -20.56
C GLU A 466 -7.20 2.23 -21.57
N LEU A 467 -6.34 3.12 -22.05
CA LEU A 467 -6.65 4.11 -23.08
C LEU A 467 -5.74 3.83 -24.27
N GLU A 468 -6.34 3.58 -25.42
CA GLU A 468 -5.64 3.58 -26.71
C GLU A 468 -5.69 5.01 -27.27
N ILE A 469 -4.52 5.63 -27.42
CA ILE A 469 -4.35 7.01 -27.87
C ILE A 469 -3.73 6.97 -29.26
N ALA A 470 -4.47 7.40 -30.28
CA ALA A 470 -4.00 7.54 -31.64
C ALA A 470 -3.75 9.02 -31.98
N VAL A 471 -2.53 9.33 -32.37
CA VAL A 471 -2.09 10.65 -32.85
C VAL A 471 -1.95 10.56 -34.37
N GLU A 472 -2.71 11.39 -35.09
CA GLU A 472 -2.82 11.39 -36.57
C GLU A 472 -2.45 12.74 -37.21
#